data_AF-A0A2T6NP87-F1
#
_entry.id   AF-A0A2T6NP87-F1
#
_cell.length_a   1.000
_cell.length_b   1.000
_cell.length_c   1.000
_cell.angle_alpha   90.00
_cell.angle_beta   90.00
_cell.angle_gamma   90.00
#
_symmetry.space_group_name_H-M   'P 1'
#
loop_
_entity.id
_entity.type
_entity.pdbx_description
1 polymer ?
#
loop_
_entity_poly.entity_id
_entity_poly.type
_entity_poly.pdbx_seq_one_letter_code
_entity_poly.pdbx_strand_id
1 'polypeptide(L)'
;MKRRWTAEEDEFICAHYQAYGLQWVADRMPERTRGGVAKRAGQLGVNGIDWTGAEDYVIRTCYRHFGAAYCRQYMPRRSEVAIMTRARRIGVARDRKKSKKTMPGHDEIGCQQAAIKTGWMNPPEDLPEGFFEIEVKSERVG
;
A
#
# COMPACT_ATOMS: atom_id res chain seq x y z
N MET A 1 32.44 -11.33 -12.70
CA MET A 1 32.67 -10.27 -11.69
C MET A 1 31.34 -9.61 -11.33
N LYS A 2 31.13 -9.18 -10.07
CA LYS A 2 29.95 -8.38 -9.70
C LYS A 2 30.16 -6.93 -10.13
N ARG A 3 29.23 -6.36 -10.91
CA ARG A 3 29.24 -4.94 -11.32
C ARG A 3 29.20 -4.05 -10.07
N ARG A 4 30.18 -3.16 -9.91
CA ARG A 4 30.23 -2.19 -8.79
C ARG A 4 29.10 -1.17 -8.92
N TRP A 5 28.59 -0.68 -7.81
CA TRP A 5 27.63 0.43 -7.77
C TRP A 5 28.35 1.75 -8.08
N THR A 6 27.73 2.60 -8.89
CA THR A 6 28.25 3.94 -9.18
C THR A 6 27.64 4.97 -8.21
N ALA A 7 28.25 6.15 -8.12
CA ALA A 7 27.75 7.23 -7.27
C ALA A 7 26.37 7.72 -7.74
N GLU A 8 26.15 7.75 -9.06
CA GLU A 8 24.89 8.17 -9.68
C GLU A 8 23.76 7.19 -9.36
N GLU A 9 24.05 5.88 -9.32
CA GLU A 9 23.06 4.88 -8.91
C GLU A 9 22.68 5.02 -7.43
N ASP A 10 23.67 5.28 -6.56
CA ASP A 10 23.42 5.49 -5.13
C ASP A 10 22.60 6.78 -4.91
N GLU A 11 22.95 7.87 -5.59
CA GLU A 11 22.21 9.13 -5.55
C GLU A 11 20.76 8.95 -6.02
N PHE A 12 20.55 8.23 -7.12
CA PHE A 12 19.21 7.92 -7.62
C PHE A 12 18.39 7.10 -6.61
N ILE A 13 19.00 6.11 -5.95
CA ILE A 13 18.32 5.34 -4.88
C ILE A 13 17.96 6.28 -3.73
N CYS A 14 18.90 7.09 -3.24
CA CYS A 14 18.66 8.01 -2.14
C CYS A 14 17.53 9.01 -2.44
N ALA A 15 17.49 9.55 -3.66
CA ALA A 15 16.51 10.56 -4.05
C ALA A 15 15.08 9.99 -4.24
N HIS A 16 14.95 8.73 -4.65
CA HIS A 16 13.67 8.23 -5.17
C HIS A 16 13.08 7.03 -4.42
N TYR A 17 13.89 6.29 -3.66
CA TYR A 17 13.44 5.04 -3.06
C TYR A 17 12.34 5.22 -2.01
N GLN A 18 12.43 6.28 -1.20
CA GLN A 18 11.40 6.57 -0.20
C GLN A 18 10.10 7.10 -0.82
N ALA A 19 10.17 7.85 -1.92
CA ALA A 19 8.99 8.45 -2.54
C ALA A 19 8.24 7.46 -3.45
N TYR A 20 8.98 6.72 -4.28
CA TYR A 20 8.41 5.91 -5.36
C TYR A 20 8.48 4.41 -5.09
N GLY A 21 9.28 3.98 -4.11
CA GLY A 21 9.39 2.59 -3.70
C GLY A 21 10.26 1.74 -4.62
N LEU A 22 10.52 0.51 -4.16
CA LEU A 22 11.47 -0.42 -4.78
C LEU A 22 11.17 -0.74 -6.24
N GLN A 23 9.90 -0.97 -6.59
CA GLN A 23 9.54 -1.41 -7.95
C GLN A 23 9.85 -0.31 -8.95
N TRP A 24 9.39 0.92 -8.69
CA TRP A 24 9.60 2.07 -9.56
C TRP A 24 11.09 2.39 -9.78
N VAL A 25 11.91 2.28 -8.72
CA VAL A 25 13.36 2.48 -8.81
C VAL A 25 14.01 1.36 -9.60
N ALA A 26 13.65 0.10 -9.36
CA ALA A 26 14.22 -1.04 -10.08
C ALA A 26 13.88 -1.01 -11.58
N ASP A 27 12.67 -0.57 -11.96
CA ASP A 27 12.26 -0.45 -13.36
C ASP A 27 13.10 0.58 -14.14
N ARG A 28 13.75 1.52 -13.44
CA ARG A 28 14.63 2.56 -14.02
C ARG A 28 16.11 2.20 -13.97
N MET A 29 16.44 1.01 -13.47
CA MET A 29 17.79 0.47 -13.42
C MET A 29 17.84 -0.89 -14.12
N PRO A 30 17.75 -0.95 -15.46
CA PRO A 30 17.64 -2.21 -16.21
C PRO A 30 18.85 -3.14 -16.02
N GLU A 31 20.02 -2.58 -15.69
CA GLU A 31 21.24 -3.33 -15.38
C GLU A 31 21.33 -3.80 -13.91
N ARG A 32 20.30 -3.57 -13.10
CA ARG A 32 20.22 -4.00 -11.70
C ARG A 32 19.00 -4.87 -11.49
N THR A 33 19.15 -5.90 -10.65
CA THR A 33 18.02 -6.70 -10.21
C THR A 33 17.28 -5.97 -9.09
N ARG A 34 15.96 -6.19 -8.99
CA ARG A 34 15.14 -5.68 -7.88
C ARG A 34 15.71 -6.04 -6.51
N GLY A 35 16.21 -7.27 -6.34
CA GLY A 35 16.88 -7.70 -5.11
C GLY A 35 18.19 -6.95 -4.83
N GLY A 36 18.95 -6.63 -5.88
CA GLY A 36 20.16 -5.82 -5.79
C GLY A 36 19.88 -4.40 -5.31
N VAL A 37 18.88 -3.74 -5.90
CA VAL A 37 18.45 -2.39 -5.51
C VAL A 37 17.98 -2.37 -4.06
N ALA A 38 17.14 -3.33 -3.64
CA ALA A 38 16.68 -3.42 -2.24
C ALA A 38 17.84 -3.60 -1.26
N LYS A 39 18.81 -4.46 -1.60
CA LYS A 39 20.00 -4.67 -0.78
C LYS A 39 20.84 -3.39 -0.70
N ARG A 40 21.01 -2.67 -1.81
CA ARG A 40 21.80 -1.44 -1.86
C ARG A 40 21.13 -0.31 -1.07
N ALA A 41 19.83 -0.12 -1.22
CA ALA A 41 19.06 0.84 -0.43
C ALA A 41 19.25 0.61 1.08
N GLY A 42 19.18 -0.65 1.53
CA GLY A 42 19.47 -1.01 2.92
C GLY A 42 20.90 -0.70 3.36
N GLN A 43 21.89 -0.82 2.47
CA GLN A 43 23.28 -0.42 2.76
C GLN A 43 23.47 1.10 2.83
N LEU A 44 22.67 1.86 2.07
CA LEU A 44 22.67 3.32 2.06
C LEU A 44 21.81 3.91 3.20
N GLY A 45 21.15 3.06 4.01
CA GLY A 45 20.26 3.50 5.09
C GLY A 45 18.91 4.04 4.60
N VAL A 46 18.57 3.83 3.33
CA VAL A 46 17.31 4.31 2.73
C VAL A 46 16.26 3.22 2.80
N ASN A 47 15.18 3.50 3.54
CA ASN A 47 14.06 2.58 3.68
C ASN A 47 12.95 2.90 2.67
N GLY A 48 12.10 1.91 2.41
CA GLY A 48 10.91 2.11 1.59
C GLY A 48 9.87 2.97 2.29
N ILE A 49 8.81 3.32 1.55
CA ILE A 49 7.66 4.11 2.04
C ILE A 49 7.13 3.53 3.38
N ASP A 50 6.97 4.39 4.39
CA ASP A 50 6.38 4.02 5.67
C ASP A 50 4.93 3.59 5.54
N TRP A 51 4.50 2.65 6.37
CA TRP A 51 3.11 2.21 6.40
C TRP A 51 2.24 3.25 7.10
N THR A 52 1.19 3.71 6.42
CA THR A 52 0.25 4.67 7.00
C THR A 52 -0.89 3.97 7.74
N GLY A 53 -1.56 4.68 8.66
CA GLY A 53 -2.74 4.16 9.33
C GLY A 53 -3.89 3.80 8.37
N ALA A 54 -3.99 4.50 7.24
CA ALA A 54 -4.96 4.21 6.19
C ALA A 54 -4.64 2.90 5.44
N GLU A 55 -3.37 2.63 5.16
CA GLU A 55 -2.96 1.34 4.58
C GLU A 55 -3.23 0.18 5.56
N ASP A 56 -2.94 0.38 6.85
CA ASP A 56 -3.26 -0.60 7.88
C ASP A 56 -4.78 -0.81 8.02
N TYR A 57 -5.60 0.24 7.84
CA TYR A 57 -7.06 0.13 7.81
C TYR A 57 -7.51 -0.80 6.68
N VAL A 58 -7.06 -0.55 5.45
CA VAL A 58 -7.37 -1.40 4.29
C VAL A 58 -6.94 -2.84 4.54
N ILE A 59 -5.77 -3.08 5.12
CA ILE A 59 -5.32 -4.44 5.43
C ILE A 59 -6.25 -5.09 6.47
N ARG A 60 -6.60 -4.40 7.56
CA ARG A 60 -7.48 -4.97 8.60
C ARG A 60 -8.87 -5.31 8.05
N THR A 61 -9.43 -4.44 7.23
CA THR A 61 -10.78 -4.58 6.68
C THR A 61 -10.83 -5.60 5.53
N CYS A 62 -9.84 -5.57 4.63
CA CYS A 62 -9.92 -6.31 3.37
C CYS A 62 -9.05 -7.57 3.32
N TYR A 63 -7.88 -7.59 3.96
CA TYR A 63 -6.91 -8.67 3.76
C TYR A 63 -7.42 -10.02 4.24
N ARG A 64 -8.13 -10.05 5.38
CA ARG A 64 -8.66 -11.29 5.96
C ARG A 64 -9.54 -12.05 4.97
N HIS A 65 -10.35 -11.36 4.19
CA HIS A 65 -11.38 -11.95 3.33
C HIS A 65 -10.97 -11.99 1.86
N PHE A 66 -10.42 -10.90 1.34
CA PHE A 66 -10.12 -10.75 -0.09
C PHE A 66 -8.65 -10.97 -0.43
N GLY A 67 -7.77 -10.84 0.56
CA GLY A 67 -6.33 -11.05 0.41
C GLY A 67 -5.59 -9.89 -0.27
N ALA A 68 -4.30 -10.12 -0.54
CA ALA A 68 -3.36 -9.09 -0.96
C ALA A 68 -3.68 -8.46 -2.32
N ALA A 69 -4.13 -9.26 -3.30
CA ALA A 69 -4.45 -8.78 -4.63
C ALA A 69 -5.59 -7.74 -4.62
N TYR A 70 -6.60 -7.94 -3.77
CA TYR A 70 -7.69 -6.98 -3.59
C TYR A 70 -7.21 -5.72 -2.86
N CYS A 71 -6.48 -5.88 -1.76
CA CYS A 71 -5.90 -4.74 -1.03
C CYS A 71 -5.02 -3.86 -1.93
N ARG A 72 -4.31 -4.46 -2.89
CA ARG A 72 -3.44 -3.75 -3.84
C ARG A 72 -4.21 -2.78 -4.74
N GLN A 73 -5.51 -2.99 -4.98
CA GLN A 73 -6.34 -2.04 -5.73
C GLN A 73 -6.41 -0.67 -5.05
N TYR A 74 -6.30 -0.63 -3.72
CA TYR A 74 -6.31 0.58 -2.90
C TYR A 74 -4.90 1.08 -2.54
N MET A 75 -3.85 0.33 -2.88
CA MET A 75 -2.46 0.61 -2.51
C MET A 75 -1.49 0.30 -3.66
N PRO A 76 -1.57 1.03 -4.80
CA PRO A 76 -0.80 0.69 -6.01
C PRO A 76 0.72 0.71 -5.84
N ARG A 77 1.25 1.49 -4.89
CA ARG A 77 2.70 1.52 -4.58
C ARG A 77 3.17 0.32 -3.74
N ARG A 78 2.26 -0.51 -3.25
CA ARG A 78 2.58 -1.71 -2.47
C ARG A 78 2.47 -2.95 -3.34
N SER A 79 3.50 -3.78 -3.30
CA SER A 79 3.41 -5.12 -3.86
C SER A 79 2.55 -6.01 -2.97
N GLU A 80 1.92 -7.04 -3.55
CA GLU A 80 1.16 -8.03 -2.78
C GLU A 80 2.00 -8.68 -1.68
N VAL A 81 3.29 -8.91 -1.95
CA VAL A 81 4.25 -9.45 -0.98
C VAL A 81 4.45 -8.49 0.19
N ALA A 82 4.54 -7.18 -0.07
CA ALA A 82 4.66 -6.17 0.98
C ALA A 82 3.39 -6.14 1.85
N ILE A 83 2.20 -6.20 1.22
CA ILE A 83 0.91 -6.27 1.91
C ILE A 83 0.82 -7.53 2.78
N MET A 84 1.17 -8.70 2.25
CA MET A 84 1.20 -9.95 3.02
C MET A 84 2.15 -9.87 4.22
N THR A 85 3.32 -9.28 4.02
CA THR A 85 4.33 -9.11 5.08
C THR A 85 3.81 -8.16 6.16
N ARG A 86 3.17 -7.05 5.77
CA ARG A 86 2.56 -6.11 6.71
C ARG A 86 1.41 -6.74 7.48
N ALA A 87 0.50 -7.45 6.80
CA ALA A 87 -0.62 -8.15 7.41
C ALA A 87 -0.14 -9.11 8.52
N ARG A 88 0.92 -9.88 8.26
CA ARG A 88 1.56 -10.73 9.28
C ARG A 88 2.11 -9.92 10.46
N ARG A 89 2.79 -8.80 10.20
CA ARG A 89 3.34 -7.92 11.25
C ARG A 89 2.26 -7.30 12.13
N ILE A 90 1.10 -6.97 11.57
CA ILE A 90 -0.03 -6.39 12.31
C ILE A 90 -1.05 -7.44 12.79
N GLY A 91 -0.74 -8.74 12.70
CA GLY A 91 -1.57 -9.82 13.22
C GLY A 91 -2.82 -10.18 12.40
N VAL A 92 -2.90 -9.75 11.14
CA VAL A 92 -4.05 -10.05 10.26
C VAL A 92 -3.76 -11.30 9.42
N ALA A 93 -4.41 -12.40 9.77
CA ALA A 93 -4.37 -13.64 9.00
C ALA A 93 -5.47 -13.68 7.92
N ARG A 94 -5.16 -14.30 6.79
CA ARG A 94 -6.13 -14.55 5.70
C ARG A 94 -6.98 -15.77 6.04
N ASP A 95 -8.30 -15.63 5.97
CA ASP A 95 -9.23 -16.75 6.01
C ASP A 95 -9.31 -17.38 4.61
N ARG A 96 -8.69 -18.55 4.46
CA ARG A 96 -8.66 -19.28 3.18
C ARG A 96 -10.00 -19.96 2.87
N LYS A 97 -10.93 -20.08 3.82
CA LYS A 97 -12.23 -20.76 3.64
C LYS A 97 -13.29 -19.83 3.04
N LYS A 98 -13.15 -18.51 3.17
CA LYS A 98 -14.14 -17.51 2.75
C LYS A 98 -13.78 -16.78 1.45
N SER A 99 -13.40 -17.50 0.39
CA SER A 99 -12.94 -16.89 -0.88
C SER A 99 -14.05 -16.51 -1.88
N LYS A 100 -15.31 -16.31 -1.46
CA LYS A 100 -16.43 -16.06 -2.39
C LYS A 100 -16.76 -14.57 -2.54
N LYS A 101 -17.04 -14.20 -3.80
CA LYS A 101 -17.13 -12.84 -4.40
C LYS A 101 -18.20 -11.89 -3.83
N THR A 102 -18.99 -12.31 -2.86
CA THR A 102 -20.00 -11.46 -2.20
C THR A 102 -20.12 -11.89 -0.75
N MET A 103 -19.58 -11.09 0.16
CA MET A 103 -19.80 -11.21 1.60
C MET A 103 -20.18 -9.83 2.13
N PRO A 104 -21.33 -9.67 2.81
CA PRO A 104 -21.73 -8.41 3.42
C PRO A 104 -20.80 -8.08 4.59
N GLY A 105 -20.39 -6.81 4.71
CA GLY A 105 -19.56 -6.30 5.82
C GLY A 105 -18.18 -5.75 5.45
N HIS A 106 -17.83 -5.74 4.16
CA HIS A 106 -16.69 -4.98 3.67
C HIS A 106 -17.07 -3.50 3.54
N ASP A 107 -16.41 -2.64 4.30
CA ASP A 107 -16.57 -1.19 4.21
C ASP A 107 -15.83 -0.64 2.97
N GLU A 108 -16.47 -0.79 1.82
CA GLU A 108 -15.95 -0.31 0.54
C GLU A 108 -15.72 1.19 0.54
N ILE A 109 -16.68 1.94 1.12
CA ILE A 109 -16.64 3.40 1.22
C ILE A 109 -15.43 3.83 2.06
N GLY A 110 -15.21 3.24 3.22
CA GLY A 110 -14.03 3.56 4.04
C GLY A 110 -12.71 3.16 3.39
N CYS A 111 -12.67 2.08 2.60
CA CYS A 111 -11.46 1.72 1.85
C CYS A 111 -11.16 2.70 0.72
N GLN A 112 -12.19 3.20 0.02
CA GLN A 112 -12.06 4.27 -0.96
C GLN A 112 -11.64 5.58 -0.30
N GLN A 113 -12.28 5.98 0.80
CA GLN A 113 -11.90 7.17 1.57
C GLN A 113 -10.46 7.10 2.09
N ALA A 114 -10.01 5.94 2.56
CA ALA A 114 -8.62 5.72 2.98
C ALA A 114 -7.64 5.90 1.80
N ALA A 115 -7.99 5.41 0.61
CA ALA A 115 -7.19 5.60 -0.60
C ALA A 115 -7.18 7.06 -1.10
N ILE A 116 -8.31 7.76 -1.01
CA ILE A 116 -8.42 9.17 -1.40
C ILE A 116 -7.65 10.07 -0.42
N LYS A 117 -7.83 9.89 0.90
CA LYS A 117 -7.17 10.70 1.95
C LYS A 117 -5.65 10.66 1.86
N THR A 118 -5.11 9.56 1.37
CA THR A 118 -3.67 9.41 1.23
C THR A 118 -3.15 10.00 -0.08
N GLY A 119 -4.05 10.37 -1.02
CA GLY A 119 -3.75 10.89 -2.37
C GLY A 119 -3.55 9.83 -3.46
N TRP A 120 -4.19 8.65 -3.37
CA TRP A 120 -3.87 7.45 -4.20
C TRP A 120 -4.99 7.10 -5.18
N MET A 121 -6.16 7.70 -5.02
CA MET A 121 -7.30 7.59 -5.91
C MET A 121 -7.87 8.99 -6.11
N ASN A 122 -8.07 9.40 -7.36
CA ASN A 122 -8.87 10.59 -7.62
C ASN A 122 -10.33 10.25 -7.28
N PRO A 123 -11.06 11.13 -6.58
CA PRO A 123 -12.50 10.95 -6.43
C PRO A 123 -13.13 10.73 -7.81
N PRO A 124 -14.11 9.82 -7.95
CA PRO A 124 -14.94 9.74 -9.15
C PRO A 124 -15.41 11.14 -9.54
N GLU A 125 -15.36 11.45 -10.83
CA GLU A 125 -15.61 12.79 -11.38
C GLU A 125 -17.04 13.29 -11.09
N ASP A 126 -17.93 12.38 -10.69
CA ASP A 126 -19.36 12.52 -10.41
C ASP A 126 -19.74 12.39 -8.92
N LEU A 127 -18.81 12.60 -7.98
CA LEU A 127 -19.16 12.56 -6.56
C LEU A 127 -20.12 13.70 -6.16
N PRO A 128 -21.24 13.40 -5.46
CA PRO A 128 -22.10 14.42 -4.90
C PRO A 128 -21.37 15.24 -3.82
N GLU A 129 -21.64 16.55 -3.75
CA GLU A 129 -21.14 17.42 -2.69
C GLU A 129 -21.49 16.83 -1.31
N GLY A 130 -20.51 16.76 -0.40
CA GLY A 130 -20.69 16.21 0.96
C GLY A 130 -20.40 14.71 1.13
N PHE A 131 -19.91 13.98 0.11
CA PHE A 131 -19.58 12.54 0.22
C PHE A 131 -18.60 12.18 1.37
N PHE A 132 -17.75 13.13 1.79
CA PHE A 132 -16.82 12.95 2.91
C PHE A 132 -17.36 13.45 4.26
N GLU A 133 -18.54 14.08 4.29
CA GLU A 133 -19.18 14.64 5.49
C GLU A 133 -20.20 13.65 6.09
N ILE A 134 -19.75 12.43 6.38
CA ILE A 134 -20.57 11.51 7.17
C ILE A 134 -20.56 12.03 8.61
N GLU A 135 -21.56 12.83 8.97
CA GLU A 135 -21.86 13.12 10.36
C GLU A 135 -22.16 11.80 11.08
N VAL A 136 -21.30 11.45 12.04
CA VAL A 136 -21.61 10.41 13.02
C VAL A 136 -22.84 10.88 13.78
N LYS A 137 -24.02 10.37 13.44
CA LYS A 137 -25.22 10.57 14.24
C LYS A 137 -24.98 9.94 15.60
N SER A 138 -24.58 10.76 16.56
CA SER A 138 -24.64 10.49 17.99
C SER A 138 -26.12 10.35 18.34
N GLU A 139 -26.65 9.12 18.30
CA GLU A 139 -27.90 8.82 19.00
C GLU A 139 -27.65 8.96 20.50
N ARG A 140 -28.03 10.13 21.04
CA ARG A 140 -28.30 10.24 22.47
C ARG A 140 -29.49 9.34 22.76
N VAL A 141 -29.25 8.29 23.53
CA VAL A 141 -30.30 7.50 24.16
C VAL A 141 -30.99 8.43 25.16
N GLY A 142 -32.26 8.76 24.88
CA GLY A 142 -33.18 9.37 25.83
C GLY A 142 -33.92 8.30 26.63
#